data_AF-A0A2P2GR44-F1
#
_entry.id   AF-A0A2P2GR44-F1
#
_cell.length_a   1.000
_cell.length_b   1.000
_cell.length_c   1.000
_cell.angle_alpha   90.00
_cell.angle_beta   90.00
_cell.angle_gamma   90.00
#
_symmetry.space_group_name_H-M   'P 1'
#
loop_
_entity.id
_entity.type
_entity.pdbx_description
1 polymer ?
#
loop_
_entity_poly.entity_id
_entity_poly.type
_entity_poly.pdbx_seq_one_letter_code
_entity_poly.pdbx_strand_id
1 'polypeptide(L)'
;LRGDADVAFAGGEGTPADGLVLIAGTGAAAARVAGRRAIRAADGDGWLLGDAGSGFWLGREALRAVLRSLDGRGPSTALTGPVGALCGGLAKEDVVRYAYGAEPVRLAALSPVVVEAAGAGDEVASALLDRAADELCATVAALGPRPGEPLVVTGGLLGPGGPLLERLRARVSALGLTPDPVRDGLAGAVALARLRV
;
A
#
# COMPACT_ATOMS: atom_id res chain seq x y z
N LEU A 1 -10.35 -0.88 10.04
CA LEU A 1 -10.79 -1.63 8.83
C LEU A 1 -12.30 -1.64 8.61
N ARG A 2 -13.15 -2.31 9.42
CA ARG A 2 -14.59 -2.46 9.05
C ARG A 2 -15.31 -1.14 8.76
N GLY A 3 -15.14 -0.10 9.59
CA GLY A 3 -15.73 1.22 9.33
C GLY A 3 -15.13 1.93 8.13
N ASP A 4 -13.80 1.92 8.01
CA ASP A 4 -13.07 2.59 6.93
C ASP A 4 -13.33 1.93 5.58
N ALA A 5 -13.47 0.61 5.55
CA ALA A 5 -13.79 -0.19 4.37
C ALA A 5 -15.19 0.09 3.85
N ASP A 6 -16.19 0.14 4.74
CA ASP A 6 -17.57 0.51 4.39
C ASP A 6 -17.61 1.90 3.75
N VAL A 7 -16.94 2.87 4.40
CA VAL A 7 -16.88 4.26 3.95
C VAL A 7 -16.14 4.35 2.62
N ALA A 8 -14.94 3.80 2.50
CA ALA A 8 -14.15 3.85 1.28
C ALA A 8 -14.89 3.22 0.09
N PHE A 9 -15.47 2.04 0.28
CA PHE A 9 -16.18 1.32 -0.78
C PHE A 9 -17.38 2.10 -1.32
N ALA A 10 -18.12 2.81 -0.47
CA ALA A 10 -19.24 3.63 -0.88
C ALA A 10 -18.83 4.85 -1.75
N GLY A 11 -17.55 5.22 -1.74
CA GLY A 11 -17.01 6.28 -2.60
C GLY A 11 -16.85 5.86 -4.07
N GLY A 12 -16.96 4.57 -4.38
CA GLY A 12 -16.76 4.05 -5.73
C GLY A 12 -17.82 4.51 -6.74
N GLU A 13 -17.46 4.45 -8.02
CA GLU A 13 -18.32 4.81 -9.14
C GLU A 13 -19.64 4.00 -9.11
N GLY A 14 -20.76 4.71 -9.22
CA GLY A 14 -22.09 4.11 -9.13
C GLY A 14 -22.51 3.68 -7.72
N THR A 15 -21.70 3.94 -6.69
CA THR A 15 -21.97 3.60 -5.28
C THR A 15 -22.36 2.11 -5.12
N PRO A 16 -21.44 1.18 -5.44
CA PRO A 16 -21.76 -0.23 -5.53
C PRO A 16 -22.25 -0.80 -4.19
N ALA A 17 -23.08 -1.83 -4.27
CA ALA A 17 -23.56 -2.55 -3.09
C ALA A 17 -22.60 -3.67 -2.68
N ASP A 18 -21.97 -4.33 -3.65
CA ASP A 18 -21.14 -5.52 -3.45
C ASP A 18 -19.85 -5.40 -4.27
N GLY A 19 -18.76 -5.96 -3.76
CA GLY A 19 -17.46 -5.96 -4.43
C GLY A 19 -16.30 -6.08 -3.46
N LEU A 20 -15.20 -5.43 -3.79
CA LEU A 20 -13.96 -5.43 -3.03
C LEU A 20 -13.50 -4.00 -2.77
N VAL A 21 -12.87 -3.79 -1.62
CA VAL A 21 -12.15 -2.56 -1.30
C VAL A 21 -10.72 -2.88 -0.89
N LEU A 22 -9.76 -2.12 -1.40
CA LEU A 22 -8.35 -2.18 -1.02
C LEU A 22 -7.91 -0.81 -0.52
N ILE A 23 -7.36 -0.76 0.68
CA ILE A 23 -6.84 0.46 1.31
C ILE A 23 -5.33 0.29 1.45
N ALA A 24 -4.54 1.20 0.88
CA ALA A 24 -3.08 1.18 1.06
C ALA A 24 -2.53 2.61 1.28
N GLY A 25 -1.97 2.81 2.47
CA GLY A 25 -1.30 4.03 2.92
C GLY A 25 -0.14 3.64 3.83
N THR A 26 -0.13 4.14 5.07
CA THR A 26 0.85 3.68 6.07
C THR A 26 0.78 2.18 6.32
N GLY A 27 -0.45 1.64 6.46
CA GLY A 27 -0.76 0.20 6.47
C GLY A 27 -1.50 -0.22 5.19
N ALA A 28 -1.86 -1.49 5.08
CA ALA A 28 -2.59 -2.02 3.93
C ALA A 28 -3.53 -3.17 4.32
N ALA A 29 -4.72 -3.17 3.73
CA ALA A 29 -5.71 -4.23 3.94
C ALA A 29 -6.76 -4.22 2.83
N ALA A 30 -7.37 -5.38 2.58
CA ALA A 30 -8.53 -5.50 1.71
C ALA A 30 -9.75 -6.05 2.45
N ALA A 31 -10.94 -5.75 1.93
CA ALA A 31 -12.17 -6.37 2.41
C ALA A 31 -13.13 -6.70 1.26
N ARG A 32 -13.86 -7.81 1.41
CA ARG A 32 -15.04 -8.11 0.62
C ARG A 32 -16.24 -7.42 1.23
N VAL A 33 -16.97 -6.72 0.39
CA VAL A 33 -18.16 -5.96 0.75
C VAL A 33 -19.38 -6.65 0.15
N ALA A 34 -20.42 -6.80 0.98
CA ALA A 34 -21.75 -7.22 0.56
C ALA A 34 -22.81 -6.37 1.27
N GLY A 35 -23.80 -5.88 0.54
CA GLY A 35 -24.82 -4.97 1.08
C GLY A 35 -24.21 -3.72 1.73
N ARG A 36 -23.11 -3.20 1.15
CA ARG A 36 -22.33 -2.05 1.64
C ARG A 36 -21.70 -2.24 3.02
N ARG A 37 -21.50 -3.50 3.42
CA ARG A 37 -20.81 -3.87 4.66
C ARG A 37 -19.64 -4.80 4.37
N ALA A 38 -18.49 -4.52 4.98
CA ALA A 38 -17.36 -5.43 4.98
C ALA A 38 -17.73 -6.74 5.71
N ILE A 39 -17.79 -7.83 4.96
CA ILE A 39 -18.15 -9.17 5.45
C ILE A 39 -16.94 -10.06 5.70
N ARG A 40 -15.82 -9.80 5.01
CA ARG A 40 -14.55 -10.52 5.19
C ARG A 40 -13.39 -9.58 4.92
N ALA A 41 -12.34 -9.67 5.73
CA ALA A 41 -11.09 -8.95 5.54
C ALA A 41 -9.97 -9.91 5.12
N ALA A 42 -8.95 -9.36 4.46
CA ALA A 42 -7.67 -10.00 4.21
C ALA A 42 -6.56 -8.97 4.50
N ASP A 43 -5.53 -9.42 5.22
CA ASP A 43 -4.46 -8.55 5.74
C ASP A 43 -5.00 -7.44 6.66
N GLY A 44 -4.16 -6.45 6.99
CA GLY A 44 -4.44 -5.44 8.01
C GLY A 44 -4.16 -5.92 9.42
N ASP A 45 -3.35 -6.97 9.58
CA ASP A 45 -2.93 -7.55 10.86
C ASP A 45 -1.82 -6.72 11.55
N GLY A 46 -1.59 -5.51 11.06
CA GLY A 46 -0.62 -4.54 11.55
C GLY A 46 0.80 -4.79 11.06
N TRP A 47 1.64 -3.77 11.23
CA TRP A 47 3.00 -3.67 10.69
C TRP A 47 3.93 -4.87 10.93
N LEU A 48 3.70 -5.65 11.99
CA LEU A 48 4.55 -6.80 12.33
C LEU A 48 4.15 -8.06 11.53
N LEU A 49 2.84 -8.32 11.38
CA LEU A 49 2.30 -9.57 10.85
C LEU A 49 1.66 -9.43 9.47
N GLY A 50 1.30 -8.22 9.09
CA GLY A 50 0.60 -7.88 7.85
C GLY A 50 1.04 -6.54 7.30
N ASP A 51 0.07 -5.76 6.79
CA ASP A 51 0.27 -4.51 6.06
C ASP A 51 1.21 -4.71 4.84
N ALA A 52 1.07 -5.84 4.15
CA ALA A 52 1.94 -6.19 3.04
C ALA A 52 1.74 -5.21 1.87
N GLY A 53 2.85 -4.72 1.30
CA GLY A 53 2.83 -3.70 0.24
C GLY A 53 2.44 -2.29 0.69
N SER A 54 2.25 -2.05 1.99
CA SER A 54 2.02 -0.71 2.55
C SER A 54 3.26 0.20 2.51
N GLY A 55 3.07 1.45 2.92
CA GLY A 55 4.16 2.41 3.08
C GLY A 55 5.16 1.97 4.15
N PHE A 56 4.68 1.40 5.26
CA PHE A 56 5.54 0.78 6.27
C PHE A 56 6.38 -0.35 5.66
N TRP A 57 5.73 -1.26 4.92
CA TRP A 57 6.40 -2.37 4.26
C TRP A 57 7.49 -1.89 3.31
N LEU A 58 7.19 -0.87 2.49
CA LEU A 58 8.15 -0.24 1.58
C LEU A 58 9.36 0.33 2.33
N GLY A 59 9.12 1.07 3.43
CA GLY A 59 10.20 1.64 4.22
C GLY A 59 11.09 0.59 4.87
N ARG A 60 10.48 -0.47 5.44
CA ARG A 60 11.22 -1.61 6.00
C ARG A 60 12.09 -2.28 4.93
N GLU A 61 11.55 -2.54 3.75
CA GLU A 61 12.29 -3.17 2.67
C GLU A 61 13.38 -2.25 2.09
N ALA A 62 13.18 -0.93 2.09
CA ALA A 62 14.20 0.04 1.72
C ALA A 62 15.40 0.01 2.67
N LEU A 63 15.16 0.00 4.00
CA LEU A 63 16.24 -0.14 4.98
C LEU A 63 17.02 -1.45 4.78
N ARG A 64 16.30 -2.56 4.54
CA ARG A 64 16.93 -3.86 4.26
C ARG A 64 17.76 -3.82 2.98
N ALA A 65 17.26 -3.18 1.92
CA ALA A 65 18.00 -3.02 0.66
C ALA A 65 19.29 -2.22 0.86
N VAL A 66 19.23 -1.10 1.59
CA VAL A 66 20.42 -0.29 1.91
C VAL A 66 21.42 -1.07 2.75
N LEU A 67 20.98 -1.76 3.82
CA LEU A 67 21.87 -2.59 4.63
C LEU A 67 22.54 -3.70 3.81
N ARG A 68 21.81 -4.33 2.88
CA ARG A 68 22.39 -5.32 1.96
C ARG A 68 23.40 -4.71 1.01
N SER A 69 23.14 -3.50 0.50
CA SER A 69 24.05 -2.75 -0.35
C SER A 69 25.36 -2.44 0.37
N LEU A 70 25.26 -1.90 1.60
CA LEU A 70 26.41 -1.59 2.47
C LEU A 70 27.23 -2.83 2.84
N ASP A 71 26.57 -3.97 3.07
CA ASP A 71 27.23 -5.25 3.34
C ASP A 71 27.82 -5.91 2.07
N GLY A 72 27.61 -5.37 0.86
CA GLY A 72 28.01 -5.98 -0.41
C GLY A 72 27.20 -7.23 -0.82
N ARG A 73 26.07 -7.48 -0.15
CA ARG A 73 25.18 -8.64 -0.38
C ARG A 73 24.01 -8.33 -1.33
N GLY A 74 23.88 -7.07 -1.72
CA GLY A 74 22.87 -6.58 -2.64
C GLY A 74 23.47 -5.61 -3.65
N PRO A 75 22.72 -5.27 -4.70
CA PRO A 75 23.12 -4.26 -5.67
C PRO A 75 23.35 -2.89 -5.01
N SER A 76 24.14 -2.05 -5.66
CA SER A 76 24.20 -0.61 -5.34
C SER A 76 22.83 0.03 -5.55
N THR A 77 22.47 0.99 -4.70
CA THR A 77 21.19 1.70 -4.82
C THR A 77 21.33 3.16 -4.39
N ALA A 78 20.67 4.04 -5.15
CA ALA A 78 20.47 5.45 -4.85
C ALA A 78 19.70 5.69 -3.54
N LEU A 79 19.01 4.68 -3.00
CA LEU A 79 18.37 4.73 -1.69
C LEU A 79 19.36 4.99 -0.55
N THR A 80 20.63 4.60 -0.72
CA THR A 80 21.64 4.66 0.33
C THR A 80 21.77 6.07 0.92
N GLY A 81 21.96 7.09 0.08
CA GLY A 81 22.14 8.48 0.53
C GLY A 81 20.93 9.04 1.29
N PRO A 82 19.72 9.06 0.71
CA PRO A 82 18.51 9.53 1.37
C PRO A 82 18.17 8.77 2.65
N VAL A 83 18.33 7.43 2.66
CA VAL A 83 18.13 6.62 3.87
C VAL A 83 19.14 6.99 4.94
N GLY A 84 20.41 7.17 4.57
CA GLY A 84 21.45 7.62 5.50
C GLY A 84 21.14 8.99 6.12
N ALA A 85 20.67 9.94 5.30
CA ALA A 85 20.25 11.25 5.79
C ALA A 85 19.11 11.17 6.81
N LEU A 86 18.12 10.29 6.58
CA LEU A 86 17.01 10.06 7.51
C LEU A 86 17.42 9.31 8.78
N CYS A 87 18.38 8.38 8.67
CA CYS A 87 18.89 7.61 9.80
C CYS A 87 19.90 8.40 10.65
N GLY A 88 20.35 9.57 10.19
CA GLY A 88 21.40 10.37 10.83
C GLY A 88 22.82 9.86 10.56
N GLY A 89 22.99 8.94 9.60
CA GLY A 89 24.26 8.32 9.24
C GLY A 89 24.10 7.05 8.42
N LEU A 90 25.20 6.61 7.83
CA LEU A 90 25.30 5.36 7.05
C LEU A 90 25.96 4.22 7.83
N ALA A 91 26.39 4.46 9.07
CA ALA A 91 26.88 3.37 9.90
C ALA A 91 25.71 2.40 10.16
N LYS A 92 26.01 1.10 10.19
CA LYS A 92 24.99 0.06 10.38
C LYS A 92 24.20 0.29 11.67
N GLU A 93 24.87 0.80 12.70
CA GLU A 93 24.32 1.15 14.00
C GLU A 93 23.28 2.28 13.89
N ASP A 94 23.46 3.24 12.98
CA ASP A 94 22.51 4.35 12.77
C ASP A 94 21.22 3.86 12.12
N VAL A 95 21.35 3.02 11.08
CA VAL A 95 20.20 2.40 10.40
C VAL A 95 19.43 1.48 11.35
N VAL A 96 20.13 0.68 12.15
CA VAL A 96 19.51 -0.19 13.16
C VAL A 96 18.83 0.65 14.24
N ARG A 97 19.48 1.71 14.74
CA ARG A 97 18.88 2.63 15.73
C ARG A 97 17.63 3.30 15.17
N TYR A 98 17.64 3.72 13.91
CA TYR A 98 16.46 4.29 13.26
C TYR A 98 15.31 3.27 13.18
N ALA A 99 15.61 2.03 12.79
CA ALA A 99 14.61 0.98 12.62
C ALA A 99 13.94 0.55 13.94
N TYR A 100 14.70 0.49 15.04
CA TYR A 100 14.22 -0.03 16.34
C TYR A 100 14.00 1.04 17.41
N GLY A 101 14.46 2.28 17.19
CA GLY A 101 14.46 3.34 18.20
C GLY A 101 13.24 4.27 18.17
N ALA A 102 12.29 4.04 17.26
CA ALA A 102 11.09 4.87 17.12
C ALA A 102 9.85 4.01 16.89
N GLU A 103 8.68 4.67 16.96
CA GLU A 103 7.41 4.04 16.60
C GLU A 103 7.49 3.43 15.19
N PRO A 104 7.13 2.15 15.01
CA PRO A 104 7.24 1.42 13.74
C PRO A 104 6.66 2.20 12.55
N VAL A 105 5.55 2.91 12.78
CA VAL A 105 4.88 3.78 11.80
C VAL A 105 5.82 4.75 11.08
N ARG A 106 6.92 5.17 11.71
CA ARG A 106 7.91 6.10 11.15
C ARG A 106 8.58 5.54 9.89
N LEU A 107 8.69 4.22 9.76
CA LEU A 107 9.26 3.63 8.54
C LEU A 107 8.41 3.95 7.30
N ALA A 108 7.11 4.21 7.44
CA ALA A 108 6.29 4.64 6.32
C ALA A 108 6.76 5.96 5.69
N ALA A 109 7.49 6.80 6.43
CA ALA A 109 8.09 8.04 5.90
C ALA A 109 9.21 7.79 4.87
N LEU A 110 9.71 6.56 4.75
CA LEU A 110 10.65 6.16 3.70
C LEU A 110 9.94 5.79 2.38
N SER A 111 8.62 5.59 2.39
CA SER A 111 7.89 5.26 1.16
C SER A 111 8.05 6.32 0.06
N PRO A 112 7.96 7.65 0.32
CA PRO A 112 8.23 8.65 -0.70
C PRO A 112 9.65 8.58 -1.26
N VAL A 113 10.65 8.30 -0.41
CA VAL A 113 12.05 8.13 -0.84
C VAL A 113 12.20 6.98 -1.84
N VAL A 114 11.50 5.86 -1.61
CA VAL A 114 11.47 4.74 -2.57
C VAL A 114 10.84 5.16 -3.89
N VAL A 115 9.74 5.91 -3.85
CA VAL A 115 9.05 6.39 -5.05
C VAL A 115 9.94 7.35 -5.86
N GLU A 116 10.60 8.30 -5.19
CA GLU A 116 11.51 9.25 -5.82
C GLU A 116 12.70 8.54 -6.45
N ALA A 117 13.34 7.61 -5.74
CA ALA A 117 14.46 6.84 -6.28
C ALA A 117 14.06 6.01 -7.51
N ALA A 118 12.90 5.35 -7.46
CA ALA A 118 12.37 4.61 -8.61
C ALA A 118 12.10 5.54 -9.81
N GLY A 119 11.53 6.73 -9.55
CA GLY A 119 11.31 7.75 -10.59
C GLY A 119 12.60 8.30 -11.20
N ALA A 120 13.70 8.27 -10.44
CA ALA A 120 15.05 8.61 -10.92
C ALA A 120 15.77 7.44 -11.61
N GLY A 121 15.11 6.29 -11.80
CA GLY A 121 15.67 5.13 -12.51
C GLY A 121 16.41 4.12 -11.64
N ASP A 122 16.28 4.18 -10.31
CA ASP A 122 16.85 3.17 -9.42
C ASP A 122 16.09 1.84 -9.53
N GLU A 123 16.77 0.81 -10.04
CA GLU A 123 16.19 -0.52 -10.28
C GLU A 123 15.76 -1.21 -8.98
N VAL A 124 16.51 -1.02 -7.89
CA VAL A 124 16.18 -1.62 -6.59
C VAL A 124 14.87 -1.05 -6.08
N ALA A 125 14.74 0.27 -6.09
CA ALA A 125 13.54 0.98 -5.69
C ALA A 125 12.34 0.62 -6.58
N SER A 126 12.52 0.53 -7.90
CA SER A 126 11.44 0.07 -8.79
C SER A 126 10.99 -1.35 -8.43
N ALA A 127 11.93 -2.27 -8.19
CA ALA A 127 11.62 -3.63 -7.77
C ALA A 127 10.90 -3.67 -6.41
N LEU A 128 11.18 -2.75 -5.49
CA LEU A 128 10.40 -2.61 -4.25
C LEU A 128 8.95 -2.24 -4.52
N LEU A 129 8.70 -1.26 -5.40
CA LEU A 129 7.33 -0.86 -5.77
C LEU A 129 6.58 -1.98 -6.49
N ASP A 130 7.27 -2.74 -7.33
CA ASP A 130 6.69 -3.90 -8.01
C ASP A 130 6.28 -4.99 -7.02
N ARG A 131 7.18 -5.36 -6.10
CA ARG A 131 6.86 -6.31 -5.03
C ARG A 131 5.72 -5.81 -4.14
N ALA A 132 5.69 -4.52 -3.81
CA ALA A 132 4.58 -3.96 -3.03
C ALA A 132 3.23 -4.13 -3.75
N ALA A 133 3.19 -3.89 -5.06
CA ALA A 133 1.98 -4.11 -5.84
C ALA A 133 1.61 -5.59 -5.97
N ASP A 134 2.59 -6.51 -6.01
CA ASP A 134 2.35 -7.96 -5.96
C ASP A 134 1.69 -8.39 -4.65
N GLU A 135 2.19 -7.91 -3.51
CA GLU A 135 1.60 -8.17 -2.19
C GLU A 135 0.16 -7.66 -2.11
N LEU A 136 -0.09 -6.42 -2.55
CA LEU A 136 -1.44 -5.85 -2.57
C LEU A 136 -2.40 -6.65 -3.48
N CYS A 137 -1.92 -7.13 -4.63
CA CYS A 137 -2.69 -7.99 -5.51
C CYS A 137 -3.00 -9.35 -4.85
N ALA A 138 -2.04 -9.95 -4.17
CA ALA A 138 -2.23 -11.21 -3.44
C ALA A 138 -3.29 -11.06 -2.32
N THR A 139 -3.27 -9.93 -1.60
CA THR A 139 -4.28 -9.60 -0.60
C THR A 139 -5.68 -9.49 -1.20
N VAL A 140 -5.82 -8.88 -2.39
CA VAL A 140 -7.09 -8.85 -3.14
C VAL A 140 -7.52 -10.26 -3.59
N ALA A 141 -6.58 -11.03 -4.15
CA ALA A 141 -6.85 -12.38 -4.65
C ALA A 141 -7.35 -13.33 -3.55
N ALA A 142 -6.87 -13.18 -2.31
CA ALA A 142 -7.31 -13.98 -1.15
C ALA A 142 -8.80 -13.83 -0.82
N LEU A 143 -9.46 -12.78 -1.31
CA LEU A 143 -10.90 -12.54 -1.14
C LEU A 143 -11.76 -13.21 -2.23
N GLY A 144 -11.14 -13.94 -3.16
CA GLY A 144 -11.81 -14.69 -4.23
C GLY A 144 -12.53 -13.78 -5.22
N PRO A 145 -11.82 -12.91 -5.94
CA PRO A 145 -12.44 -11.95 -6.86
C PRO A 145 -13.16 -12.63 -8.03
N ARG A 146 -14.21 -11.99 -8.51
CA ARG A 146 -14.95 -12.37 -9.72
C ARG A 146 -14.66 -11.35 -10.83
N PRO A 147 -14.39 -11.79 -12.07
CA PRO A 147 -14.17 -10.88 -13.18
C PRO A 147 -15.31 -9.86 -13.32
N GLY A 148 -14.94 -8.59 -13.48
CA GLY A 148 -15.87 -7.47 -13.62
C GLY A 148 -16.53 -6.99 -12.32
N GLU A 149 -16.26 -7.59 -11.16
CA GLU A 149 -16.80 -7.05 -9.90
C GLU A 149 -16.06 -5.76 -9.48
N PRO A 150 -16.74 -4.81 -8.79
CA PRO A 150 -16.11 -3.56 -8.39
C PRO A 150 -14.91 -3.79 -7.46
N LEU A 151 -13.79 -3.11 -7.76
CA LEU A 151 -12.63 -3.00 -6.88
C LEU A 151 -12.36 -1.53 -6.59
N VAL A 152 -12.84 -1.05 -5.44
CA VAL A 152 -12.57 0.31 -4.99
C VAL A 152 -11.20 0.35 -4.31
N VAL A 153 -10.35 1.29 -4.70
CA VAL A 153 -9.01 1.45 -4.10
C VAL A 153 -8.82 2.84 -3.52
N THR A 154 -8.15 2.94 -2.38
CA THR A 154 -7.88 4.23 -1.74
C THR A 154 -6.62 4.21 -0.87
N GLY A 155 -6.31 5.36 -0.28
CA GLY A 155 -5.08 5.61 0.48
C GLY A 155 -3.97 6.24 -0.38
N GLY A 156 -2.95 6.79 0.28
CA GLY A 156 -1.91 7.58 -0.39
C GLY A 156 -1.11 6.84 -1.47
N LEU A 157 -1.12 5.50 -1.46
CA LEU A 157 -0.40 4.70 -2.45
C LEU A 157 -1.25 4.38 -3.70
N LEU A 158 -2.58 4.35 -3.57
CA LEU A 158 -3.52 3.83 -4.58
C LEU A 158 -4.61 4.82 -5.01
N GLY A 159 -4.78 5.94 -4.30
CA GLY A 159 -5.70 7.00 -4.70
C GLY A 159 -5.31 7.61 -6.05
N PRO A 160 -6.10 8.57 -6.57
CA PRO A 160 -5.79 9.23 -7.83
C PRO A 160 -4.37 9.83 -7.85
N GLY A 161 -3.53 9.39 -8.78
CA GLY A 161 -2.11 9.79 -8.87
C GLY A 161 -1.18 9.05 -7.89
N GLY A 162 -1.67 8.03 -7.19
CA GLY A 162 -0.89 7.23 -6.25
C GLY A 162 0.22 6.43 -6.96
N PRO A 163 1.40 6.29 -6.34
CA PRO A 163 2.59 5.69 -6.97
C PRO A 163 2.47 4.20 -7.30
N LEU A 164 1.52 3.49 -6.69
CA LEU A 164 1.30 2.06 -6.93
C LEU A 164 0.07 1.78 -7.80
N LEU A 165 -0.74 2.77 -8.15
CA LEU A 165 -2.02 2.54 -8.84
C LEU A 165 -1.85 1.79 -10.17
N GLU A 166 -0.95 2.23 -11.03
CA GLU A 166 -0.75 1.58 -12.34
C GLU A 166 -0.06 0.22 -12.22
N ARG A 167 0.85 0.06 -11.25
CA ARG A 167 1.45 -1.24 -10.93
C ARG A 167 0.42 -2.24 -10.44
N LEU A 168 -0.51 -1.80 -9.57
CA LEU A 168 -1.63 -2.61 -9.11
C LEU A 168 -2.57 -2.95 -10.27
N ARG A 169 -2.95 -1.96 -11.09
CA ARG A 169 -3.83 -2.12 -12.26
C ARG A 169 -3.33 -3.24 -13.17
N ALA A 170 -2.04 -3.26 -13.49
CA ALA A 170 -1.44 -4.31 -14.30
C ALA A 170 -1.64 -5.71 -13.70
N ARG A 171 -1.49 -5.86 -12.38
CA ARG A 171 -1.57 -7.16 -11.68
C ARG A 171 -3.00 -7.64 -11.49
N VAL A 172 -3.91 -6.77 -11.07
CA VAL A 172 -5.31 -7.16 -10.84
C VAL A 172 -6.09 -7.36 -12.16
N SER A 173 -5.56 -6.88 -13.29
CA SER A 173 -6.15 -7.17 -14.61
C SER A 173 -6.19 -8.68 -14.91
N ALA A 174 -5.21 -9.45 -14.42
CA ALA A 174 -5.19 -10.90 -14.51
C ALA A 174 -6.30 -11.58 -13.70
N LEU A 175 -6.87 -10.88 -12.70
CA LEU A 175 -8.03 -11.30 -11.91
C LEU A 175 -9.36 -10.84 -12.56
N GLY A 176 -9.30 -10.17 -13.72
CA GLY A 176 -10.46 -9.58 -14.39
C GLY A 176 -11.01 -8.34 -13.68
N LEU A 177 -10.18 -7.63 -12.91
CA LEU A 177 -10.59 -6.44 -12.16
C LEU A 177 -10.00 -5.16 -12.75
N THR A 178 -10.73 -4.07 -12.57
CA THR A 178 -10.25 -2.70 -12.85
C THR A 178 -10.33 -1.89 -11.56
N PRO A 179 -9.20 -1.37 -11.02
CA PRO A 179 -9.22 -0.50 -9.86
C PRO A 179 -9.99 0.79 -10.13
N ASP A 180 -10.89 1.13 -9.22
CA ASP A 180 -11.61 2.40 -9.13
C ASP A 180 -11.01 3.25 -7.98
N PRO A 181 -10.10 4.19 -8.30
CA PRO A 181 -9.39 4.97 -7.29
C PRO A 181 -10.25 6.11 -6.76
N VAL A 182 -10.52 6.09 -5.46
CA VAL A 182 -11.28 7.13 -4.78
C VAL A 182 -10.38 7.97 -3.87
N ARG A 183 -10.67 9.27 -3.81
CA ARG A 183 -10.08 10.14 -2.77
C ARG A 183 -10.60 9.69 -1.40
N ASP A 184 -9.81 9.98 -0.37
CA ASP A 184 -10.11 9.68 1.04
C ASP A 184 -11.61 9.84 1.39
N GLY A 185 -12.09 8.97 2.29
CA GLY A 185 -13.45 8.53 2.60
C GLY A 185 -14.51 9.61 2.90
N LEU A 186 -14.21 10.89 2.77
CA LEU A 186 -15.21 11.98 2.81
C LEU A 186 -16.31 11.78 1.75
N ALA A 187 -15.95 11.43 0.51
CA ALA A 187 -16.93 11.18 -0.55
C ALA A 187 -17.82 9.95 -0.22
N GLY A 188 -17.19 8.89 0.31
CA GLY A 188 -17.88 7.68 0.72
C GLY A 188 -18.79 7.85 1.95
N ALA A 189 -18.39 8.69 2.91
CA ALA A 189 -19.21 9.03 4.08
C ALA A 189 -20.49 9.78 3.67
N VAL A 190 -20.37 10.71 2.72
CA VAL A 190 -21.52 11.43 2.14
C VAL A 190 -22.43 10.47 1.37
N ALA A 191 -21.87 9.55 0.58
CA ALA A 191 -22.64 8.54 -0.15
C ALA A 191 -23.44 7.64 0.80
N LEU A 192 -22.82 7.12 1.87
CA LEU A 192 -23.51 6.32 2.89
C LEU A 192 -24.61 7.09 3.60
N ALA A 193 -24.39 8.37 3.91
CA ALA A 193 -25.40 9.19 4.58
C ALA A 193 -26.67 9.39 3.72
N ARG A 194 -26.51 9.51 2.39
CA ARG A 194 -27.63 9.65 1.44
C ARG A 194 -28.46 8.37 1.27
N LEU A 195 -27.89 7.22 1.59
CA LEU A 195 -28.53 5.91 1.43
C LEU A 195 -29.28 5.44 2.69
N ARG A 196 -29.27 6.22 3.77
CA ARG A 196 -29.98 5.92 5.04
C ARG A 196 -31.40 6.50 5.11
N VAL A 197 -32.05 6.72 3.97
CA VAL A 197 -33.47 7.14 3.88
C VAL A 197 -34.34 5.94 3.56
#